data_AF-A0A2K8SQK0-F1
#
_entry.id   AF-A0A2K8SQK0-F1
#
_cell.length_a   1.000
_cell.length_b   1.000
_cell.length_c   1.000
_cell.angle_alpha   90.00
_cell.angle_beta   90.00
_cell.angle_gamma   90.00
#
_symmetry.space_group_name_H-M   'P 1'
#
loop_
_entity.id
_entity.type
_entity.pdbx_description
1 polymer ?
#
loop_
_entity_poly.entity_id
_entity_poly.type
_entity_poly.pdbx_seq_one_letter_code
_entity_poly.pdbx_strand_id
1 'polypeptide(L)'
;MLPKNETIKSGLKQCIATMIASQLFNQQQGNIINEIYGVVTTETEWKFLKLCENTIFIDKNDYFIKEIDKILGILTTTLMACPQF
;
A
#
# COMPACT_ATOMS: atom_id res chain seq x y z
N MET A 1 -12.51 19.94 12.96
CA MET A 1 -11.17 19.82 13.57
C MET A 1 -10.48 18.67 12.85
N LEU A 2 -9.74 18.95 11.78
CA LEU A 2 -8.96 17.94 11.04
C LEU A 2 -7.60 17.84 11.75
N PRO A 3 -7.04 16.65 11.98
CA PRO A 3 -5.66 16.55 12.42
C PRO A 3 -4.77 17.04 11.27
N LYS A 4 -4.40 18.31 11.30
CA LYS A 4 -3.32 18.89 10.48
C LYS A 4 -2.02 18.24 10.97
N ASN A 5 -1.67 17.09 10.40
CA ASN A 5 -0.32 16.52 10.30
C ASN A 5 -0.41 15.14 9.63
N GLU A 6 -1.02 15.07 8.44
CA GLU A 6 -0.90 13.89 7.57
C GLU A 6 0.53 13.84 7.02
N THR A 7 1.41 13.20 7.78
CA THR A 7 2.74 12.86 7.31
C THR A 7 2.72 11.45 6.74
N ILE A 8 3.60 11.16 5.78
CA ILE A 8 3.81 9.78 5.31
C ILE A 8 4.02 8.83 6.50
N LYS A 9 4.76 9.25 7.54
CA LYS A 9 5.01 8.44 8.75
C LYS A 9 3.75 8.09 9.54
N SER A 10 2.81 9.03 9.72
CA SER A 10 1.54 8.73 10.38
C SER A 10 0.64 7.86 9.50
N GLY A 11 0.61 8.14 8.20
CA GLY A 11 -0.15 7.35 7.21
C GLY A 11 0.34 5.91 7.10
N LEU A 12 1.65 5.67 7.22
CA LEU A 12 2.24 4.32 7.22
C LEU A 12 1.66 3.43 8.32
N LYS A 13 1.51 3.95 9.56
CA LYS A 13 0.96 3.16 10.68
C LYS A 13 -0.47 2.72 10.38
N GLN A 14 -1.30 3.64 9.89
CA GLN A 14 -2.69 3.35 9.56
C GLN A 14 -2.79 2.37 8.39
N CYS A 15 -2.03 2.61 7.33
CA CYS A 15 -2.00 1.76 6.14
C CYS A 15 -1.59 0.32 6.51
N ILE A 16 -0.50 0.14 7.26
CA ILE A 16 -0.03 -1.18 7.70
C ILE A 16 -1.08 -1.88 8.57
N ALA A 17 -1.71 -1.16 9.50
CA ALA A 17 -2.78 -1.73 10.34
C ALA A 17 -3.97 -2.21 9.49
N THR A 18 -4.37 -1.44 8.47
CA THR A 18 -5.42 -1.83 7.53
C THR A 18 -5.00 -3.03 6.68
N MET A 19 -3.76 -3.08 6.19
CA MET A 19 -3.26 -4.22 5.40
C MET A 19 -3.29 -5.52 6.22
N ILE A 20 -2.88 -5.48 7.49
CA ILE A 20 -2.95 -6.63 8.40
C ILE A 20 -4.41 -7.01 8.65
N ALA A 21 -5.29 -6.04 8.91
CA ALA A 21 -6.72 -6.29 9.11
C ALA A 21 -7.36 -6.93 7.87
N SER A 22 -7.02 -6.48 6.66
CA SER A 22 -7.47 -7.07 5.40
C SER A 22 -6.98 -8.50 5.24
N GLN A 23 -5.73 -8.81 5.58
CA GLN A 23 -5.21 -10.17 5.54
C GLN A 23 -6.00 -11.09 6.49
N LEU A 24 -6.19 -10.67 7.74
CA LEU A 24 -6.93 -11.43 8.75
C LEU A 24 -8.38 -11.65 8.32
N PHE A 25 -9.02 -10.62 7.77
CA PHE A 25 -10.38 -10.73 7.24
C PHE A 25 -10.45 -11.75 6.10
N ASN A 26 -9.53 -11.67 5.13
CA ASN A 26 -9.49 -12.59 3.99
C ASN A 26 -9.26 -14.04 4.45
N GLN A 27 -8.35 -14.27 5.39
CA GLN A 27 -8.10 -15.59 5.98
C GLN A 27 -9.35 -16.15 6.68
N GLN A 28 -10.10 -15.32 7.41
CA GLN A 28 -11.36 -15.72 8.05
C GLN A 28 -12.46 -16.08 7.03
N GLN A 29 -12.42 -15.48 5.84
CA GLN A 29 -13.34 -15.81 4.74
C GLN A 29 -12.85 -16.98 3.87
N GLY A 30 -11.71 -17.61 4.20
CA GLY A 30 -11.12 -18.68 3.39
C GLY A 30 -10.44 -18.20 2.11
N ASN A 31 -10.25 -16.89 1.94
CA ASN A 31 -9.56 -16.29 0.80
C ASN A 31 -8.06 -16.19 1.10
N ILE A 32 -7.27 -17.08 0.51
CA ILE A 32 -5.82 -17.08 0.67
C ILE A 32 -5.22 -16.03 -0.27
N ILE A 33 -5.08 -14.80 0.23
CA ILE A 33 -4.39 -13.70 -0.46
C ILE A 33 -2.98 -13.59 0.11
N ASN A 34 -1.98 -14.02 -0.66
CA ASN A 34 -0.58 -14.07 -0.24
C ASN A 34 0.07 -12.68 -0.19
N GLU A 35 -0.46 -11.73 -0.95
CA GLU A 35 0.15 -10.41 -1.13
C GLU A 35 -0.92 -9.31 -1.06
N ILE A 36 -0.70 -8.33 -0.20
CA ILE A 36 -1.52 -7.12 -0.11
C ILE A 36 -0.65 -5.92 -0.41
N TYR A 37 -1.06 -5.11 -1.38
CA TYR A 37 -0.36 -3.88 -1.76
C TYR A 37 -1.02 -2.68 -1.07
N GLY A 38 -0.18 -1.78 -0.56
CA GLY A 38 -0.62 -0.58 0.14
C GLY A 38 0.03 0.66 -0.46
N VAL A 39 -0.67 1.79 -0.37
CA VAL A 39 -0.14 3.08 -0.75
C VAL A 39 -0.52 4.12 0.30
N VAL A 40 0.43 4.97 0.66
CA VAL A 40 0.21 6.14 1.50
C VAL A 40 0.51 7.37 0.66
N THR A 41 -0.42 8.30 0.62
CA THR A 41 -0.28 9.53 -0.15
C THR A 41 -0.43 10.75 0.75
N THR A 42 0.32 11.81 0.46
CA THR A 42 0.02 13.18 0.90
C THR A 42 -0.51 13.97 -0.30
N GLU A 43 -0.58 15.29 -0.18
CA GLU A 43 -0.86 16.18 -1.32
C GLU A 43 0.11 15.96 -2.49
N THR A 44 1.38 15.63 -2.21
CA THR A 44 2.42 15.58 -3.25
C THR A 44 3.27 14.32 -3.25
N GLU A 45 3.28 13.53 -2.19
CA GLU A 45 4.16 12.36 -2.03
C GLU A 45 3.36 11.06 -2.01
N TRP A 46 3.96 10.00 -2.54
CA TRP A 46 3.44 8.66 -2.63
C TRP A 46 4.48 7.68 -2.08
N LYS A 47 4.04 6.81 -1.16
CA LYS A 47 4.84 5.74 -0.59
C LYS A 47 4.14 4.42 -0.79
N PHE A 48 4.84 3.46 -1.38
CA PHE A 48 4.30 2.14 -1.68
C PHE A 48 4.78 1.09 -0.69
N LEU A 49 3.90 0.12 -0.40
CA LEU A 49 4.12 -0.96 0.52
C LEU A 49 3.60 -2.28 -0.05
N LYS A 50 4.16 -3.38 0.45
CA LYS A 50 3.69 -4.73 0.19
C LYS A 50 3.71 -5.54 1.49
N LEU A 51 2.62 -6.21 1.81
CA LEU A 51 2.55 -7.23 2.86
C LEU A 51 2.62 -8.60 2.19
N CYS A 52 3.66 -9.37 2.48
CA CYS A 52 3.74 -10.79 2.14
C CYS A 52 3.77 -11.58 3.43
N GLU A 53 2.80 -12.47 3.63
CA GLU A 53 2.65 -13.24 4.86
C GLU A 53 2.69 -12.30 6.08
N ASN A 54 3.75 -12.34 6.90
CA ASN A 54 3.91 -11.53 8.10
C ASN A 54 4.96 -10.41 7.95
N THR A 55 5.42 -10.15 6.73
CA THR A 55 6.48 -9.17 6.46
C THR A 55 5.97 -8.00 5.66
N ILE A 56 6.14 -6.79 6.21
CA ILE A 56 5.90 -5.53 5.50
C ILE A 56 7.18 -5.08 4.79
N PHE A 57 7.09 -4.92 3.48
CA PHE A 57 8.08 -4.27 2.64
C PHE A 57 7.63 -2.83 2.37
N ILE A 58 8.53 -1.88 2.58
CA ILE A 58 8.31 -0.47 2.29
C ILE A 58 9.30 -0.10 1.19
N ASP A 59 8.81 0.48 0.09
CA ASP A 59 9.69 1.00 -0.94
C ASP A 59 10.60 2.10 -0.34
N LYS A 60 11.88 2.05 -0.63
CA LYS A 60 12.85 3.04 -0.14
C LYS A 60 12.62 4.40 -0.79
N ASN A 61 12.16 4.43 -2.04
CA ASN A 61 11.94 5.67 -2.77
C ASN A 61 10.66 6.36 -2.30
N ASP A 62 10.68 7.69 -2.34
CA ASP A 62 9.49 8.53 -2.26
C ASP A 62 9.19 9.01 -3.68
N TYR A 63 7.94 8.91 -4.10
CA TYR A 63 7.52 9.34 -5.44
C TYR A 63 6.67 10.59 -5.32
N PHE A 64 6.95 11.60 -6.14
CA PHE A 64 6.14 12.81 -6.14
C PHE A 64 5.05 12.74 -7.21
N ILE A 65 3.92 13.41 -7.02
CA ILE A 65 2.79 13.41 -7.96
C ILE A 65 3.17 13.85 -9.39
N LYS A 66 4.27 14.60 -9.54
CA LYS A 66 4.84 14.98 -10.85
C LYS A 66 5.45 13.79 -11.61
N GLU A 67 5.80 12.70 -10.94
CA GLU A 67 6.35 11.46 -11.49
C GLU A 67 5.22 10.47 -11.83
N ILE A 68 4.23 10.97 -12.58
CA ILE A 68 2.99 10.24 -12.91
C ILE A 68 3.29 8.92 -13.61
N ASP A 69 4.26 8.91 -14.51
CA ASP A 69 4.73 7.72 -15.24
C ASP A 69 5.19 6.61 -14.30
N LYS A 70 5.97 6.95 -13.26
CA LYS A 70 6.43 6.00 -12.26
C LYS A 70 5.28 5.51 -11.37
N ILE A 71 4.44 6.42 -10.89
CA ILE A 71 3.28 6.09 -10.04
C ILE A 71 2.34 5.13 -10.79
N LEU A 72 2.00 5.45 -12.04
CA LEU A 72 1.16 4.59 -12.87
C LEU A 72 1.83 3.25 -13.20
N GLY A 73 3.14 3.26 -13.44
CA GLY A 73 3.91 2.03 -13.66
C GLY A 73 3.85 1.08 -12.45
N ILE A 74 4.03 1.61 -11.24
CA ILE A 74 3.93 0.86 -10.00
C ILE A 74 2.51 0.30 -9.82
N LEU A 75 1.47 1.15 -9.93
CA LEU A 75 0.08 0.73 -9.77
C LEU A 75 -0.28 -0.38 -10.78
N THR A 76 0.07 -0.18 -12.05
CA THR A 76 -0.20 -1.17 -13.12
C THR A 76 0.51 -2.49 -12.83
N THR A 77 1.77 -2.45 -12.39
CA THR A 77 2.54 -3.64 -12.01
C THR A 77 1.88 -4.39 -10.85
N THR A 78 1.39 -3.68 -9.83
CA THR A 78 0.71 -4.31 -8.68
C THR A 78 -0.61 -4.97 -9.07
N LEU A 79 -1.35 -4.38 -10.01
CA LEU A 79 -2.60 -4.97 -10.54
C LEU A 79 -2.33 -6.22 -11.39
N MET A 80 -1.26 -6.21 -12.19
CA MET A 80 -0.87 -7.35 -13.03
C MET A 80 -0.24 -8.50 -12.24
N ALA A 81 0.22 -8.27 -11.01
CA ALA A 81 0.83 -9.29 -10.15
C ALA A 81 -0.18 -10.34 -9.64
N CYS A 82 -1.48 -10.05 -9.69
CA CYS A 82 -2.53 -11.04 -9.48
C CYS A 82 -2.72 -11.83 -10.78
N PRO A 83 -2.60 -13.17 -10.81
CA PRO A 83 -2.89 -13.94 -12.01
C PRO A 83 -4.34 -13.67 -12.42
N GLN A 84 -4.48 -13.12 -13.62
CA GLN A 84 -5.78 -12.82 -14.22
C GLN A 84 -6.47 -14.13 -14.58
N PHE A 85 -7.81 -14.11 -14.50
CA PHE A 85 -8.72 -15.14 -15.00
C PHE A 85 -8.30 -15.72 -16.36
#